data_AF-A0A6L9Y3Q2-F1
#
_entry.id   AF-A0A6L9Y3Q2-F1
#
_cell.length_a   1.000
_cell.length_b   1.000
_cell.length_c   1.000
_cell.angle_alpha   90.00
_cell.angle_beta   90.00
_cell.angle_gamma   90.00
#
_symmetry.space_group_name_H-M   'P 1'
#
loop_
_entity.id
_entity.type
_entity.pdbx_description
1 polymer ?
#
loop_
_entity_poly.entity_id
_entity_poly.type
_entity_poly.pdbx_seq_one_letter_code
_entity_poly.pdbx_strand_id
1 'polypeptide(L)'
;MKSEQPFAPIELATTVAAIGDIHGDLPALFRILDVLAERGVHCVIGLGDVGILWGRNSKHDIDKLEARVTANQQTFYWVDGNHENHDLIAKYPIDDRGQRPISTNVIHLPRGDRITLPTGRTLAAFGGANSVDVAMRSRTSWWPAESITDDNLATLGTEHADILIGHDAPEDVLRLDNYLARTAFMWPETGIRYSQQGRAMFHRGFMQIQPKLSLGGHYHLPIDETVGYVVGDKGFSTRVVVLDTLQHTGTASVAILDVGSLAIRFLTADGEALPTREPLKELTNAATGVWVVHTNDSRHRFDLEAHTVEQIPEPDTQASASHEVLRLQTIERCRIGERGMWTTETLEPHSVQRRHQSTIIRHIVPDGRPST
;
A
#
# COMPACT_ATOMS: atom_id res chain seq x y z
N MET A 1 -21.51 26.18 17.82
CA MET A 1 -20.76 25.58 18.95
C MET A 1 -19.31 26.06 18.84
N LYS A 2 -18.55 26.18 19.93
CA LYS A 2 -17.09 26.25 19.78
C LYS A 2 -16.66 24.88 19.22
N SER A 3 -15.89 24.85 18.14
CA SER A 3 -15.24 23.62 17.71
C SER A 3 -14.19 23.27 18.75
N GLU A 4 -14.44 22.21 19.51
CA GLU A 4 -13.37 21.57 20.26
C GLU A 4 -12.39 20.99 19.23
N GLN A 5 -11.10 21.27 19.41
CA GLN A 5 -10.07 20.73 18.53
C GLN A 5 -9.84 19.25 18.87
N PRO A 6 -9.53 18.38 17.88
CA PRO A 6 -9.18 17.00 18.15
C PRO A 6 -7.94 16.91 19.06
N PHE A 7 -7.87 15.87 19.90
CA PHE A 7 -6.75 15.68 20.85
C PHE A 7 -5.39 15.54 20.17
N ALA A 8 -5.34 14.85 19.04
CA ALA A 8 -4.12 14.54 18.31
C ALA A 8 -4.28 14.88 16.81
N PRO A 9 -4.21 16.18 16.44
CA PRO A 9 -4.33 16.59 15.06
C PRO A 9 -3.21 15.98 14.21
N ILE A 10 -3.58 15.38 13.07
CA ILE A 10 -2.66 14.67 12.18
C ILE A 10 -1.54 15.58 11.63
N GLU A 11 -1.81 16.86 11.42
CA GLU A 11 -0.83 17.88 11.04
C GLU A 11 0.25 18.16 12.10
N LEU A 12 0.05 17.70 13.35
CA LEU A 12 1.01 17.78 14.45
C LEU A 12 1.67 16.42 14.77
N ALA A 13 1.24 15.34 14.13
CA ALA A 13 1.69 13.98 14.46
C ALA A 13 3.10 13.68 13.92
N THR A 14 4.01 13.27 14.81
CA THR A 14 5.33 12.72 14.43
C THR A 14 5.28 11.20 14.23
N THR A 15 4.31 10.54 14.87
CA THR A 15 4.03 9.10 14.75
C THR A 15 2.54 8.93 14.49
N VAL A 16 2.20 8.06 13.55
CA VAL A 16 0.83 7.75 13.13
C VAL A 16 0.66 6.23 13.16
N ALA A 17 -0.44 5.74 13.74
CA ALA A 17 -0.86 4.36 13.55
C ALA A 17 -1.79 4.25 12.34
N ALA A 18 -1.61 3.23 11.52
CA ALA A 18 -2.57 2.79 10.51
C ALA A 18 -3.09 1.40 10.89
N ILE A 19 -4.39 1.19 10.74
CA ILE A 19 -5.11 -0.06 11.00
C ILE A 19 -5.75 -0.49 9.69
N GLY A 20 -5.60 -1.78 9.34
CA GLY A 20 -6.29 -2.38 8.20
C GLY A 20 -7.79 -2.52 8.47
N ASP A 21 -8.43 -3.44 7.77
CA ASP A 21 -9.89 -3.56 7.79
C ASP A 21 -10.43 -3.92 9.20
N ILE A 22 -11.45 -3.19 9.66
CA ILE A 22 -12.04 -3.38 11.00
C ILE A 22 -13.35 -4.16 10.91
N HIS A 23 -14.11 -4.01 9.81
CA HIS A 23 -15.42 -4.66 9.56
C HIS A 23 -16.41 -4.53 10.73
N GLY A 24 -16.38 -3.39 11.43
CA GLY A 24 -17.24 -3.12 12.60
C GLY A 24 -16.87 -3.88 13.88
N ASP A 25 -15.73 -4.58 13.95
CA ASP A 25 -15.24 -5.20 15.20
C ASP A 25 -14.69 -4.15 16.17
N LEU A 26 -15.61 -3.40 16.79
CA LEU A 26 -15.30 -2.44 17.85
C LEU A 26 -14.54 -3.09 19.02
N PRO A 27 -14.86 -4.30 19.52
CA PRO A 27 -14.03 -4.97 20.52
C PRO A 27 -12.55 -5.14 20.12
N ALA A 28 -12.24 -5.48 18.87
CA ALA A 28 -10.86 -5.57 18.38
C ALA A 28 -10.22 -4.20 18.23
N LEU A 29 -10.91 -3.25 17.58
CA LEU A 29 -10.44 -1.87 17.44
C LEU A 29 -10.11 -1.25 18.80
N PHE A 30 -10.96 -1.45 19.81
CA PHE A 30 -10.78 -0.91 21.16
C PHE A 30 -9.55 -1.48 21.87
N ARG A 31 -9.24 -2.79 21.70
CA ARG A 31 -7.98 -3.36 22.21
C ARG A 31 -6.76 -2.71 21.56
N ILE A 32 -6.79 -2.53 20.23
CA ILE A 32 -5.69 -1.90 19.50
C ILE A 32 -5.53 -0.42 19.88
N LEU A 33 -6.62 0.34 20.04
CA LEU A 33 -6.56 1.72 20.49
C LEU A 33 -5.89 1.85 21.86
N ASP A 34 -6.19 0.95 22.81
CA ASP A 34 -5.54 0.92 24.13
C ASP A 34 -4.04 0.62 24.01
N VAL A 35 -3.66 -0.44 23.28
CA VAL A 35 -2.25 -0.80 23.04
C VAL A 35 -1.47 0.33 22.35
N LEU A 36 -2.10 1.06 21.42
CA LEU A 36 -1.50 2.21 20.77
C LEU A 36 -1.32 3.39 21.73
N ALA A 37 -2.29 3.65 22.62
CA ALA A 37 -2.21 4.71 23.63
C ALA A 37 -1.12 4.42 24.68
N GLU A 38 -1.02 3.17 25.16
CA GLU A 38 0.05 2.71 26.05
C GLU A 38 1.45 2.85 25.41
N ARG A 39 1.53 2.78 24.08
CA ARG A 39 2.75 3.02 23.28
C ARG A 39 2.97 4.50 22.91
N GLY A 40 2.13 5.42 23.39
CA GLY A 40 2.23 6.86 23.12
C GLY A 40 1.82 7.27 21.70
N VAL A 41 1.02 6.46 21.01
CA VAL A 41 0.54 6.76 19.65
C VAL A 41 -0.89 7.29 19.71
N HIS A 42 -1.03 8.59 19.48
CA HIS A 42 -2.29 9.32 19.65
C HIS A 42 -3.03 9.64 18.34
N CYS A 43 -2.32 9.69 17.20
CA CYS A 43 -2.95 9.79 15.87
C CYS A 43 -3.13 8.39 15.27
N VAL A 44 -4.37 7.99 14.99
CA VAL A 44 -4.72 6.66 14.46
C VAL A 44 -5.55 6.82 13.18
N ILE A 45 -5.33 5.95 12.20
CA ILE A 45 -5.98 5.97 10.89
C ILE A 45 -6.56 4.59 10.55
N GLY A 46 -7.86 4.51 10.28
CA GLY A 46 -8.46 3.35 9.61
C GLY A 46 -8.30 3.42 8.08
N LEU A 47 -7.72 2.37 7.48
CA LEU A 47 -7.47 2.27 6.03
C LEU A 47 -8.69 1.71 5.27
N GLY A 48 -9.87 2.29 5.48
CA GLY A 48 -11.14 1.78 4.95
C GLY A 48 -11.79 0.69 5.82
N ASP A 49 -12.98 0.27 5.39
CA ASP A 49 -13.81 -0.78 6.01
C ASP A 49 -13.86 -0.71 7.55
N VAL A 50 -14.19 0.48 8.06
CA VAL A 50 -14.33 0.74 9.50
C VAL A 50 -15.62 0.13 10.02
N GLY A 51 -16.70 0.23 9.24
CA GLY A 51 -17.99 -0.47 9.47
C GLY A 51 -18.87 0.16 10.55
N ILE A 52 -18.53 1.35 11.05
CA ILE A 52 -19.26 2.04 12.13
C ILE A 52 -20.50 2.81 11.65
N LEU A 53 -20.53 3.24 10.38
CA LEU A 53 -21.59 4.06 9.80
C LEU A 53 -22.68 3.25 9.08
N TRP A 54 -22.91 1.98 9.44
CA TRP A 54 -23.74 1.06 8.66
C TRP A 54 -25.28 1.13 8.86
N GLY A 55 -25.83 1.84 9.86
CA GLY A 55 -27.30 1.90 10.02
C GLY A 55 -27.84 2.42 11.36
N ARG A 56 -28.89 1.79 11.89
CA ARG A 56 -29.63 2.28 13.09
C ARG A 56 -28.77 2.44 14.35
N ASN A 57 -27.72 1.64 14.49
CA ASN A 57 -26.83 1.67 15.65
C ASN A 57 -25.66 2.65 15.50
N SER A 58 -25.44 3.24 14.32
CA SER A 58 -24.23 4.00 14.02
C SER A 58 -23.96 5.15 14.98
N LYS A 59 -25.00 5.84 15.48
CA LYS A 59 -24.78 6.85 16.53
C LYS A 59 -24.20 6.23 17.81
N HIS A 60 -24.72 5.09 18.25
CA HIS A 60 -24.24 4.41 19.46
C HIS A 60 -22.80 3.90 19.29
N ASP A 61 -22.46 3.42 18.10
CA ASP A 61 -21.12 2.90 17.78
C ASP A 61 -20.08 4.03 17.61
N ILE A 62 -20.47 5.17 17.02
CA ILE A 62 -19.70 6.42 17.05
C ILE A 62 -19.52 6.92 18.49
N ASP A 63 -20.59 6.98 19.30
CA ASP A 63 -20.52 7.49 20.68
C ASP A 63 -19.56 6.64 21.55
N LYS A 64 -19.49 5.31 21.33
CA LYS A 64 -18.49 4.44 21.98
C LYS A 64 -17.07 4.73 21.49
N LEU A 65 -16.87 4.88 20.18
CA LEU A 65 -15.55 5.13 19.60
C LEU A 65 -15.02 6.48 20.08
N GLU A 66 -15.83 7.55 20.01
CA GLU A 66 -15.52 8.88 20.55
C GLU A 66 -15.14 8.82 22.03
N ALA A 67 -15.92 8.11 22.85
CA ALA A 67 -15.61 7.93 24.28
C ALA A 67 -14.29 7.18 24.50
N ARG A 68 -13.98 6.17 23.68
CA ARG A 68 -12.73 5.41 23.75
C ARG A 68 -11.52 6.26 23.35
N VAL A 69 -11.56 6.91 22.20
CA VAL A 69 -10.43 7.75 21.74
C VAL A 69 -10.24 8.95 22.66
N THR A 70 -11.31 9.53 23.20
CA THR A 70 -11.24 10.58 24.23
C THR A 70 -10.51 10.12 25.49
N ALA A 71 -10.83 8.92 26.01
CA ALA A 71 -10.15 8.35 27.18
C ALA A 71 -8.65 8.11 26.93
N ASN A 72 -8.31 7.75 25.69
CA ASN A 72 -6.94 7.47 25.25
C ASN A 72 -6.18 8.71 24.74
N GLN A 73 -6.78 9.92 24.81
CA GLN A 73 -6.28 11.16 24.23
C GLN A 73 -5.89 11.01 22.75
N GLN A 74 -6.65 10.20 22.02
CA GLN A 74 -6.46 9.83 20.63
C GLN A 74 -7.40 10.62 19.71
N THR A 75 -7.01 10.70 18.45
CA THR A 75 -7.90 11.07 17.35
C THR A 75 -7.86 9.97 16.30
N PHE A 76 -9.03 9.46 15.93
CA PHE A 76 -9.22 8.42 14.95
C PHE A 76 -9.68 9.04 13.63
N TYR A 77 -8.74 9.13 12.71
CA TYR A 77 -9.00 9.43 11.32
C TYR A 77 -9.34 8.15 10.55
N TRP A 78 -9.98 8.27 9.39
CA TRP A 78 -10.16 7.13 8.49
C TRP A 78 -10.46 7.60 7.06
N VAL A 79 -10.06 6.78 6.09
CA VAL A 79 -10.53 6.88 4.70
C VAL A 79 -11.68 5.90 4.48
N ASP A 80 -12.55 6.16 3.52
CA ASP A 80 -13.64 5.26 3.17
C ASP A 80 -13.14 3.98 2.44
N GLY A 81 -13.87 2.88 2.60
CA GLY A 81 -13.66 1.62 1.88
C GLY A 81 -14.89 1.18 1.09
N ASN A 82 -14.94 -0.10 0.72
CA ASN A 82 -16.09 -0.67 0.00
C ASN A 82 -17.19 -1.19 0.93
N HIS A 83 -16.89 -1.48 2.20
CA HIS A 83 -17.88 -1.80 3.25
C HIS A 83 -18.23 -0.56 4.09
N GLU A 84 -18.51 0.55 3.41
CA GLU A 84 -19.01 1.77 4.03
C GLU A 84 -20.37 2.21 3.48
N ASN A 85 -21.18 2.86 4.33
CA ASN A 85 -22.47 3.42 3.90
C ASN A 85 -22.25 4.85 3.39
N HIS A 86 -21.86 4.94 2.12
CA HIS A 86 -21.53 6.19 1.45
C HIS A 86 -22.65 7.25 1.55
N ASP A 87 -23.91 6.85 1.51
CA ASP A 87 -25.06 7.77 1.68
C ASP A 87 -25.16 8.36 3.10
N LEU A 88 -24.69 7.65 4.13
CA LEU A 88 -24.63 8.15 5.51
C LEU A 88 -23.41 9.03 5.73
N ILE A 89 -22.24 8.65 5.20
CA ILE A 89 -21.03 9.49 5.21
C ILE A 89 -21.35 10.84 4.58
N ALA A 90 -21.98 10.84 3.40
CA ALA A 90 -22.31 12.03 2.61
C ALA A 90 -23.10 13.11 3.39
N LYS A 91 -23.86 12.73 4.43
CA LYS A 91 -24.70 13.64 5.23
C LYS A 91 -23.93 14.52 6.21
N TYR A 92 -22.71 14.14 6.59
CA TYR A 92 -21.87 14.94 7.47
C TYR A 92 -21.25 16.11 6.69
N PRO A 93 -21.16 17.33 7.26
CA PRO A 93 -20.54 18.45 6.57
C PRO A 93 -19.02 18.23 6.44
N ILE A 94 -18.44 18.84 5.41
CA ILE A 94 -16.99 19.07 5.34
C ILE A 94 -16.68 20.37 6.10
N ASP A 95 -15.59 20.40 6.86
CA ASP A 95 -15.12 21.57 7.61
C ASP A 95 -14.14 22.43 6.80
N ASP A 96 -13.70 23.56 7.37
CA ASP A 96 -12.80 24.52 6.70
C ASP A 96 -11.40 23.93 6.39
N ARG A 97 -11.05 22.74 6.88
CA ARG A 97 -9.81 22.01 6.56
C ARG A 97 -9.99 21.05 5.37
N GLY A 98 -11.21 20.89 4.85
CA GLY A 98 -11.53 19.87 3.84
C GLY A 98 -11.84 18.49 4.45
N GLN A 99 -11.86 18.36 5.78
CA GLN A 99 -12.10 17.10 6.48
C GLN A 99 -13.58 16.94 6.83
N ARG A 100 -14.02 15.72 7.18
CA ARG A 100 -15.43 15.42 7.50
C ARG A 100 -15.54 14.90 8.94
N PRO A 101 -15.67 15.78 9.95
CA PRO A 101 -15.89 15.37 11.33
C PRO A 101 -17.18 14.57 11.49
N ILE A 102 -17.08 13.35 12.00
CA ILE A 102 -18.22 12.50 12.36
C ILE A 102 -18.59 12.74 13.84
N SER A 103 -17.57 12.96 14.67
CA SER A 103 -17.60 13.53 16.02
C SER A 103 -16.30 14.32 16.28
N THR A 104 -16.03 14.76 17.50
CA THR A 104 -14.87 15.62 17.81
C THR A 104 -13.53 14.94 17.50
N ASN A 105 -13.41 13.64 17.79
CA ASN A 105 -12.18 12.87 17.62
C ASN A 105 -12.33 11.69 16.65
N VAL A 106 -13.46 11.58 15.95
CA VAL A 106 -13.67 10.62 14.84
C VAL A 106 -13.88 11.41 13.55
N ILE A 107 -12.91 11.37 12.65
CA ILE A 107 -12.84 12.27 11.49
C ILE A 107 -12.64 11.43 10.22
N HIS A 108 -13.57 11.53 9.27
CA HIS A 108 -13.41 10.97 7.95
C HIS A 108 -12.54 11.92 7.09
N LEU A 109 -11.54 11.36 6.40
CA LEU A 109 -10.66 12.05 5.45
C LEU A 109 -11.21 11.83 4.03
N PRO A 110 -11.83 12.84 3.38
CA PRO A 110 -12.36 12.68 2.04
C PRO A 110 -11.29 12.37 0.99
N ARG A 111 -11.67 11.66 -0.08
CA ARG A 111 -10.79 11.36 -1.21
C ARG A 111 -10.25 12.66 -1.82
N GLY A 112 -8.93 12.78 -1.81
CA GLY A 112 -8.18 13.96 -2.25
C GLY A 112 -7.75 14.91 -1.13
N ASP A 113 -8.09 14.64 0.14
CA ASP A 113 -7.57 15.43 1.27
C ASP A 113 -6.03 15.33 1.34
N ARG A 114 -5.39 16.45 1.68
CA ARG A 114 -3.93 16.63 1.66
C ARG A 114 -3.46 17.37 2.90
N ILE A 115 -2.67 16.67 3.70
CA ILE A 115 -2.19 17.13 4.99
C ILE A 115 -0.67 17.34 4.92
N THR A 116 -0.22 18.53 5.29
CA THR A 116 1.21 18.78 5.55
C THR A 116 1.54 18.34 6.97
N LEU A 117 2.47 17.41 7.11
CA LEU A 117 2.94 16.87 8.38
C LEU A 117 4.05 17.76 8.98
N PRO A 118 4.41 17.62 10.28
CA PRO A 118 5.40 18.47 10.94
C PRO A 118 6.79 18.50 10.28
N THR A 119 7.09 17.50 9.46
CA THR A 119 8.37 17.35 8.76
C THR A 119 8.39 18.00 7.37
N GLY A 120 7.31 18.67 6.99
CA GLY A 120 7.10 19.22 5.64
C GLY A 120 6.68 18.18 4.59
N ARG A 121 6.62 16.88 4.96
CA ARG A 121 6.07 15.83 4.11
C ARG A 121 4.58 16.00 3.89
N THR A 122 4.09 15.59 2.73
CA THR A 122 2.65 15.56 2.43
C THR A 122 2.09 14.15 2.57
N LEU A 123 0.99 14.02 3.29
CA LEU A 123 0.12 12.84 3.30
C LEU A 123 -1.13 13.13 2.48
N ALA A 124 -1.50 12.22 1.58
CA ALA A 124 -2.71 12.30 0.77
C ALA A 124 -3.66 11.14 1.13
N ALA A 125 -4.96 11.43 1.21
CA ALA A 125 -6.01 10.47 1.50
C ALA A 125 -6.78 10.09 0.23
N PHE A 126 -6.90 8.80 -0.06
CA PHE A 126 -7.57 8.30 -1.27
C PHE A 126 -8.27 6.96 -0.99
N GLY A 127 -9.38 7.04 -0.24
CA GLY A 127 -10.28 5.91 -0.01
C GLY A 127 -11.07 5.48 -1.25
N GLY A 128 -11.94 4.50 -1.04
CA GLY A 128 -12.68 3.79 -2.07
C GLY A 128 -11.97 2.51 -2.54
N ALA A 129 -12.77 1.50 -2.89
CA ALA A 129 -12.40 0.28 -3.58
C ALA A 129 -13.68 -0.34 -4.17
N ASN A 130 -13.56 -1.28 -5.12
CA ASN A 130 -14.72 -1.93 -5.73
C ASN A 130 -14.95 -3.34 -5.18
N SER A 131 -16.14 -3.58 -4.63
CA SER A 131 -16.55 -4.86 -4.04
C SER A 131 -16.52 -6.00 -5.07
N VAL A 132 -15.57 -6.95 -4.96
CA VAL A 132 -15.48 -8.11 -5.88
C VAL A 132 -16.72 -9.00 -5.85
N ASP A 133 -17.45 -9.00 -4.74
CA ASP A 133 -18.71 -9.74 -4.53
C ASP A 133 -19.95 -8.92 -4.91
N VAL A 134 -19.81 -7.78 -5.62
CA VAL A 134 -20.93 -6.89 -6.03
C VAL A 134 -22.12 -7.63 -6.66
N ALA A 135 -21.86 -8.69 -7.43
CA ALA A 135 -22.89 -9.51 -8.08
C ALA A 135 -23.80 -10.28 -7.09
N MET A 136 -23.38 -10.39 -5.83
CA MET A 136 -24.09 -11.03 -4.72
C MET A 136 -24.79 -10.00 -3.79
N ARG A 137 -24.60 -8.69 -4.04
CA ARG A 137 -25.06 -7.60 -3.16
C ARG A 137 -26.35 -6.93 -3.64
N SER A 138 -26.92 -6.10 -2.77
CA SER A 138 -28.12 -5.30 -3.04
C SER A 138 -27.94 -3.84 -2.61
N ARG A 139 -28.91 -2.96 -2.93
CA ARG A 139 -28.89 -1.52 -2.59
C ARG A 139 -29.09 -1.17 -1.10
N THR A 140 -28.81 -2.12 -0.22
CA THR A 140 -28.70 -1.89 1.23
C THR A 140 -27.35 -2.37 1.79
N SER A 141 -26.48 -2.95 0.95
CA SER A 141 -25.15 -3.45 1.32
C SER A 141 -24.07 -3.11 0.28
N TRP A 142 -24.41 -2.30 -0.73
CA TRP A 142 -23.51 -1.86 -1.79
C TRP A 142 -23.94 -0.49 -2.36
N TRP A 143 -22.97 0.41 -2.48
CA TRP A 143 -23.11 1.76 -3.02
C TRP A 143 -22.16 1.96 -4.19
N PRO A 144 -22.60 2.44 -5.37
CA PRO A 144 -21.72 2.76 -6.49
C PRO A 144 -20.67 3.83 -6.16
N ALA A 145 -20.91 4.61 -5.10
CA ALA A 145 -19.99 5.59 -4.59
C ALA A 145 -18.71 4.98 -4.00
N GLU A 146 -18.65 3.67 -3.73
CA GLU A 146 -17.40 2.98 -3.36
C GLU A 146 -16.32 3.12 -4.45
N SER A 147 -16.75 3.24 -5.72
CA SER A 147 -15.86 3.43 -6.86
C SER A 147 -15.23 4.82 -6.87
N ILE A 148 -13.92 4.86 -7.12
CA ILE A 148 -13.14 6.08 -7.37
C ILE A 148 -13.52 6.64 -8.75
N THR A 149 -13.78 7.94 -8.82
CA THR A 149 -14.18 8.64 -10.05
C THR A 149 -13.08 9.57 -10.59
N ASP A 150 -13.21 10.04 -11.83
CA ASP A 150 -12.32 11.07 -12.38
C ASP A 150 -12.39 12.40 -11.60
N ASP A 151 -13.52 12.73 -10.98
CA ASP A 151 -13.63 13.88 -10.07
C ASP A 151 -12.79 13.69 -8.80
N ASN A 152 -12.69 12.45 -8.28
CA ASN A 152 -11.79 12.14 -7.17
C ASN A 152 -10.32 12.31 -7.58
N LEU A 153 -9.94 11.88 -8.79
CA LEU A 153 -8.59 12.11 -9.34
C LEU A 153 -8.29 13.59 -9.52
N ALA A 154 -9.24 14.38 -10.03
CA ALA A 154 -9.10 15.83 -10.15
C ALA A 154 -8.94 16.52 -8.79
N THR A 155 -9.61 16.01 -7.75
CA THR A 155 -9.51 16.52 -6.36
C THR A 155 -8.17 16.15 -5.71
N LEU A 156 -7.67 14.94 -5.94
CA LEU A 156 -6.37 14.46 -5.44
C LEU A 156 -5.18 15.29 -5.99
N GLY A 157 -5.32 15.76 -7.24
CA GLY A 157 -4.34 16.57 -7.94
C GLY A 157 -3.10 15.78 -8.38
N THR A 158 -2.16 16.48 -9.03
CA THR A 158 -0.96 15.89 -9.64
C THR A 158 0.34 16.22 -8.90
N GLU A 159 0.26 16.97 -7.79
CA GLU A 159 1.44 17.29 -6.99
C GLU A 159 1.95 16.04 -6.25
N HIS A 160 3.25 15.99 -5.99
CA HIS A 160 3.86 14.91 -5.21
C HIS A 160 3.18 14.77 -3.83
N ALA A 161 3.07 13.55 -3.32
CA ALA A 161 2.78 13.26 -1.92
C ALA A 161 3.79 12.25 -1.40
N ASP A 162 4.28 12.39 -0.16
CA ASP A 162 5.24 11.42 0.38
C ASP A 162 4.57 10.13 0.83
N ILE A 163 3.36 10.25 1.36
CA ILE A 163 2.55 9.14 1.90
C ILE A 163 1.18 9.19 1.23
N LEU A 164 0.74 8.05 0.69
CA LEU A 164 -0.64 7.80 0.32
C LEU A 164 -1.27 6.87 1.36
N ILE A 165 -2.41 7.26 1.93
CA ILE A 165 -3.30 6.36 2.66
C ILE A 165 -4.55 6.11 1.82
N GLY A 166 -4.98 4.87 1.72
CA GLY A 166 -6.15 4.47 0.96
C GLY A 166 -6.75 3.19 1.52
N HIS A 167 -7.69 2.61 0.79
CA HIS A 167 -8.23 1.28 1.08
C HIS A 167 -7.71 0.24 0.09
N ASP A 168 -7.71 0.57 -1.21
CA ASP A 168 -7.17 -0.28 -2.28
C ASP A 168 -5.61 -0.21 -2.36
N ALA A 169 -5.03 -0.92 -3.33
CA ALA A 169 -3.59 -1.02 -3.57
C ALA A 169 -3.25 -0.77 -5.07
N PRO A 170 -2.06 -0.23 -5.40
CA PRO A 170 -1.68 0.00 -6.80
C PRO A 170 -1.57 -1.32 -7.58
N GLU A 171 -1.63 -1.25 -8.91
CA GLU A 171 -1.26 -2.33 -9.83
C GLU A 171 0.25 -2.62 -9.79
N ASP A 172 0.70 -3.69 -10.44
CA ASP A 172 2.09 -4.20 -10.40
C ASP A 172 2.61 -4.47 -8.97
N VAL A 173 1.86 -5.23 -8.17
CA VAL A 173 2.28 -5.68 -6.83
C VAL A 173 2.34 -7.20 -6.85
N LEU A 174 3.50 -7.75 -7.19
CA LEU A 174 3.64 -9.16 -7.62
C LEU A 174 2.96 -10.17 -6.69
N ARG A 175 3.10 -10.04 -5.37
CA ARG A 175 2.45 -10.96 -4.42
C ARG A 175 0.93 -10.84 -4.41
N LEU A 176 0.40 -9.62 -4.54
CA LEU A 176 -1.03 -9.36 -4.65
C LEU A 176 -1.57 -9.93 -5.96
N ASP A 177 -0.90 -9.65 -7.07
CA ASP A 177 -1.33 -10.08 -8.40
C ASP A 177 -1.33 -11.61 -8.52
N ASN A 178 -0.30 -12.26 -7.97
CA ASN A 178 -0.25 -13.73 -7.86
C ASN A 178 -1.34 -14.29 -6.93
N TYR A 179 -1.69 -13.60 -5.84
CA TYR A 179 -2.79 -14.02 -4.97
C TYR A 179 -4.13 -13.91 -5.70
N LEU A 180 -4.43 -12.75 -6.30
CA LEU A 180 -5.68 -12.48 -7.03
C LEU A 180 -5.85 -13.43 -8.22
N ALA A 181 -4.79 -13.69 -9.00
CA ALA A 181 -4.83 -14.66 -10.08
C ALA A 181 -5.13 -16.08 -9.58
N ARG A 182 -4.59 -16.47 -8.41
CA ARG A 182 -4.83 -17.78 -7.80
C ARG A 182 -6.20 -17.91 -7.14
N THR A 183 -6.84 -16.83 -6.70
CA THR A 183 -8.17 -16.83 -6.07
C THR A 183 -9.30 -16.43 -7.02
N ALA A 184 -8.99 -15.97 -8.24
CA ALA A 184 -9.96 -15.55 -9.25
C ALA A 184 -11.11 -16.56 -9.47
N PHE A 185 -10.85 -17.86 -9.40
CA PHE A 185 -11.88 -18.91 -9.58
C PHE A 185 -13.00 -18.88 -8.51
N MET A 186 -12.81 -18.18 -7.40
CA MET A 186 -13.81 -18.03 -6.33
C MET A 186 -14.90 -17.00 -6.66
N TRP A 187 -14.68 -16.16 -7.68
CA TRP A 187 -15.50 -14.97 -7.93
C TRP A 187 -16.16 -15.00 -9.32
N PRO A 188 -17.39 -14.45 -9.48
CA PRO A 188 -17.97 -14.23 -10.80
C PRO A 188 -17.11 -13.27 -11.64
N GLU A 189 -16.98 -13.55 -12.93
CA GLU A 189 -16.17 -12.74 -13.86
C GLU A 189 -16.57 -11.26 -13.90
N THR A 190 -17.86 -10.96 -13.71
CA THR A 190 -18.38 -9.59 -13.60
C THR A 190 -17.90 -8.88 -12.34
N GLY A 191 -17.76 -9.59 -11.22
CA GLY A 191 -17.20 -9.09 -9.97
C GLY A 191 -15.70 -8.82 -10.08
N ILE A 192 -14.96 -9.74 -10.71
CA ILE A 192 -13.53 -9.57 -11.02
C ILE A 192 -13.29 -8.34 -11.91
N ARG A 193 -14.05 -8.20 -13.00
CA ARG A 193 -13.94 -7.03 -13.90
C ARG A 193 -14.27 -5.72 -13.18
N TYR A 194 -15.23 -5.75 -12.25
CA TYR A 194 -15.60 -4.56 -11.47
C TYR A 194 -14.54 -4.21 -10.42
N SER A 195 -13.97 -5.16 -9.69
CA SER A 195 -12.87 -4.88 -8.73
C SER A 195 -11.61 -4.40 -9.45
N GLN A 196 -11.25 -4.99 -10.59
CA GLN A 196 -10.16 -4.52 -11.46
C GLN A 196 -10.34 -3.07 -11.91
N GLN A 197 -11.57 -2.64 -12.24
CA GLN A 197 -11.86 -1.24 -12.59
C GLN A 197 -11.64 -0.29 -11.41
N GLY A 198 -11.97 -0.71 -10.18
CA GLY A 198 -11.70 0.07 -8.97
C GLY A 198 -10.20 0.23 -8.72
N ARG A 199 -9.46 -0.87 -8.76
CA ARG A 199 -8.01 -0.89 -8.57
C ARG A 199 -7.27 -0.08 -9.63
N ALA A 200 -7.71 -0.13 -10.88
CA ALA A 200 -7.16 0.71 -11.96
C ALA A 200 -7.37 2.22 -11.70
N MET A 201 -8.52 2.61 -11.12
CA MET A 201 -8.76 4.00 -10.72
C MET A 201 -7.91 4.41 -9.52
N PHE A 202 -7.71 3.53 -8.53
CA PHE A 202 -6.76 3.77 -7.43
C PHE A 202 -5.33 3.93 -7.97
N HIS A 203 -4.89 3.02 -8.85
CA HIS A 203 -3.57 3.06 -9.48
C HIS A 203 -3.36 4.34 -10.30
N ARG A 204 -4.38 4.85 -11.02
CA ARG A 204 -4.30 6.16 -11.70
C ARG A 204 -3.99 7.30 -10.72
N GLY A 205 -4.63 7.34 -9.56
CA GLY A 205 -4.39 8.37 -8.53
C GLY A 205 -3.01 8.23 -7.89
N PHE A 206 -2.62 7.00 -7.55
CA PHE A 206 -1.27 6.65 -7.10
C PHE A 206 -0.18 7.13 -8.09
N MET A 207 -0.35 6.88 -9.38
CA MET A 207 0.62 7.27 -10.42
C MET A 207 0.66 8.77 -10.69
N GLN A 208 -0.41 9.52 -10.37
CA GLN A 208 -0.40 10.99 -10.44
C GLN A 208 0.50 11.60 -9.36
N ILE A 209 0.40 11.12 -8.12
CA ILE A 209 1.07 11.71 -6.95
C ILE A 209 2.41 11.05 -6.56
N GLN A 210 2.73 9.91 -7.17
CA GLN A 210 4.04 9.22 -7.11
C GLN A 210 4.59 8.99 -5.68
N PRO A 211 3.83 8.34 -4.78
CA PRO A 211 4.14 8.35 -3.36
C PRO A 211 5.35 7.50 -2.99
N LYS A 212 6.08 7.88 -1.92
CA LYS A 212 7.21 7.08 -1.40
C LYS A 212 6.73 5.90 -0.56
N LEU A 213 5.56 6.05 0.07
CA LEU A 213 4.87 5.04 0.85
C LEU A 213 3.39 5.02 0.48
N SER A 214 2.83 3.85 0.22
CA SER A 214 1.38 3.64 0.09
C SER A 214 0.91 2.66 1.17
N LEU A 215 -0.12 3.02 1.92
CA LEU A 215 -0.78 2.17 2.93
C LEU A 215 -2.22 1.88 2.50
N GLY A 216 -2.60 0.60 2.43
CA GLY A 216 -3.97 0.14 2.12
C GLY A 216 -4.40 -1.07 2.96
N GLY A 217 -5.61 -1.57 2.69
CA GLY A 217 -6.24 -2.75 3.30
C GLY A 217 -6.93 -3.58 2.22
N HIS A 218 -8.24 -3.83 2.36
CA HIS A 218 -9.16 -4.43 1.38
C HIS A 218 -8.95 -5.92 1.06
N TYR A 219 -7.70 -6.35 0.89
CA TYR A 219 -7.35 -7.67 0.38
C TYR A 219 -7.18 -8.76 1.44
N HIS A 220 -7.22 -8.39 2.73
CA HIS A 220 -6.98 -9.28 3.89
C HIS A 220 -5.71 -10.14 3.71
N LEU A 221 -4.67 -9.50 3.18
CA LEU A 221 -3.41 -10.12 2.82
C LEU A 221 -2.27 -9.16 3.18
N PRO A 222 -1.45 -9.46 4.20
CA PRO A 222 -0.33 -8.61 4.55
C PRO A 222 0.73 -8.61 3.44
N ILE A 223 1.05 -7.40 2.97
CA ILE A 223 2.08 -7.13 1.96
C ILE A 223 2.98 -6.00 2.48
N ASP A 224 4.28 -6.13 2.23
CA ASP A 224 5.28 -5.08 2.42
C ASP A 224 6.36 -5.24 1.35
N GLU A 225 6.23 -4.50 0.25
CA GLU A 225 7.09 -4.62 -0.93
C GLU A 225 7.59 -3.25 -1.38
N THR A 226 8.83 -3.19 -1.90
CA THR A 226 9.27 -2.01 -2.67
C THR A 226 9.04 -2.30 -4.14
N VAL A 227 8.27 -1.45 -4.80
CA VAL A 227 7.95 -1.56 -6.23
C VAL A 227 8.45 -0.32 -6.96
N GLY A 228 9.05 -0.53 -8.12
CA GLY A 228 9.45 0.51 -9.06
C GLY A 228 8.32 0.78 -10.04
N TYR A 229 8.09 2.05 -10.35
CA TYR A 229 7.06 2.54 -11.25
C TYR A 229 7.66 3.53 -12.26
N VAL A 230 6.93 3.84 -13.34
CA VAL A 230 7.41 4.68 -14.44
C VAL A 230 6.37 5.71 -14.85
N VAL A 231 6.76 6.99 -14.90
CA VAL A 231 5.95 8.09 -15.45
C VAL A 231 6.75 8.76 -16.56
N GLY A 232 6.30 8.61 -17.81
CA GLY A 232 7.05 9.05 -18.98
C GLY A 232 8.38 8.29 -19.11
N ASP A 233 9.50 9.00 -19.01
CA ASP A 233 10.86 8.46 -19.06
C ASP A 233 11.50 8.27 -17.66
N LYS A 234 10.82 8.73 -16.60
CA LYS A 234 11.32 8.71 -15.22
C LYS A 234 10.79 7.52 -14.44
N GLY A 235 11.70 6.84 -13.75
CA GLY A 235 11.33 5.87 -12.72
C GLY A 235 11.19 6.53 -11.35
N PHE A 236 10.31 5.97 -10.52
CA PHE A 236 10.25 6.21 -9.08
C PHE A 236 10.06 4.88 -8.36
N SER A 237 10.20 4.86 -7.03
CA SER A 237 9.95 3.66 -6.22
C SER A 237 9.09 3.98 -5.02
N THR A 238 8.19 3.05 -4.69
CA THR A 238 7.25 3.14 -3.58
C THR A 238 7.36 1.91 -2.72
N ARG A 239 7.36 2.09 -1.40
CA ARG A 239 7.02 1.01 -0.47
C ARG A 239 5.50 0.86 -0.46
N VAL A 240 4.98 -0.26 -0.94
CA VAL A 240 3.56 -0.60 -0.91
C VAL A 240 3.32 -1.54 0.27
N VAL A 241 2.47 -1.10 1.19
CA VAL A 241 2.04 -1.86 2.36
C VAL A 241 0.54 -2.07 2.27
N VAL A 242 0.12 -3.33 2.38
CA VAL A 242 -1.28 -3.70 2.57
C VAL A 242 -1.39 -4.37 3.94
N LEU A 243 -2.28 -3.87 4.79
CA LEU A 243 -2.56 -4.43 6.09
C LEU A 243 -3.65 -5.50 6.00
N ASP A 244 -3.60 -6.44 6.94
CA ASP A 244 -4.63 -7.46 7.11
C ASP A 244 -5.83 -6.93 7.94
N THR A 245 -6.93 -7.67 7.95
CA THR A 245 -8.09 -7.39 8.81
C THR A 245 -7.76 -7.60 10.29
N LEU A 246 -8.42 -6.86 11.18
CA LEU A 246 -8.38 -7.12 12.62
C LEU A 246 -8.97 -8.48 13.03
N GLN A 247 -9.69 -9.16 12.12
CA GLN A 247 -10.21 -10.51 12.35
C GLN A 247 -9.13 -11.60 12.19
N HIS A 248 -7.97 -11.27 11.60
CA HIS A 248 -6.81 -12.15 11.51
C HIS A 248 -5.76 -11.78 12.57
N THR A 249 -5.59 -12.62 13.59
CA THR A 249 -4.75 -12.28 14.76
C THR A 249 -3.26 -12.62 14.61
N GLY A 250 -2.86 -13.36 13.58
CA GLY A 250 -1.47 -13.82 13.38
C GLY A 250 -0.64 -13.00 12.39
N THR A 251 -1.19 -11.92 11.85
CA THR A 251 -0.69 -11.20 10.66
C THR A 251 -0.59 -9.69 10.89
N ALA A 252 -0.01 -8.95 9.94
CA ALA A 252 0.21 -7.52 10.07
C ALA A 252 -1.07 -6.71 9.79
N SER A 253 -1.94 -6.57 10.79
CA SER A 253 -3.18 -5.79 10.70
C SER A 253 -3.02 -4.33 11.16
N VAL A 254 -1.89 -3.98 11.77
CA VAL A 254 -1.60 -2.63 12.29
C VAL A 254 -0.15 -2.23 11.95
N ALA A 255 0.05 -0.97 11.59
CA ALA A 255 1.36 -0.37 11.36
C ALA A 255 1.54 0.91 12.20
N ILE A 256 2.66 1.03 12.91
CA ILE A 256 3.09 2.30 13.53
C ILE A 256 4.15 2.92 12.62
N LEU A 257 3.80 4.04 11.98
CA LEU A 257 4.62 4.82 11.06
C LEU A 257 5.28 6.00 11.78
N ASP A 258 6.61 6.10 11.69
CA ASP A 258 7.34 7.33 11.97
C ASP A 258 7.34 8.21 10.71
N VAL A 259 6.68 9.37 10.76
CA VAL A 259 6.52 10.22 9.56
C VAL A 259 7.79 10.99 9.19
N GLY A 260 8.81 10.97 10.05
CA GLY A 260 10.11 11.62 9.83
C GLY A 260 11.09 10.78 9.02
N SER A 261 10.99 9.46 9.12
CA SER A 261 11.86 8.48 8.49
C SER A 261 11.14 7.57 7.48
N LEU A 262 9.81 7.49 7.55
CA LEU A 262 8.98 6.47 6.89
C LEU A 262 9.28 5.03 7.36
N ALA A 263 9.89 4.88 8.53
CA ALA A 263 10.06 3.59 9.19
C ALA A 263 8.71 3.09 9.74
N ILE A 264 8.47 1.78 9.61
CA ILE A 264 7.22 1.14 10.03
C ILE A 264 7.53 -0.02 10.98
N ARG A 265 6.80 -0.09 12.09
CA ARG A 265 6.73 -1.26 12.97
C ARG A 265 5.34 -1.88 12.84
N PHE A 266 5.27 -3.14 12.45
CA PHE A 266 4.01 -3.87 12.33
C PHE A 266 3.60 -4.51 13.66
N LEU A 267 2.30 -4.50 13.95
CA LEU A 267 1.69 -5.27 15.04
C LEU A 267 0.60 -6.21 14.49
N THR A 268 0.28 -7.24 15.26
CA THR A 268 -0.92 -8.06 15.06
C THR A 268 -2.20 -7.38 15.55
N ALA A 269 -3.36 -7.95 15.24
CA ALA A 269 -4.65 -7.52 15.80
C ALA A 269 -4.79 -7.71 17.34
N ASP A 270 -3.88 -8.46 17.97
CA ASP A 270 -3.75 -8.56 19.43
C ASP A 270 -2.67 -7.61 20.00
N GLY A 271 -2.04 -6.78 19.14
CA GLY A 271 -1.06 -5.78 19.54
C GLY A 271 0.36 -6.31 19.74
N GLU A 272 0.64 -7.57 19.36
CA GLU A 272 1.98 -8.16 19.42
C GLU A 272 2.88 -7.59 18.32
N ALA A 273 4.16 -7.31 18.62
CA ALA A 273 5.07 -6.75 17.63
C ALA A 273 5.62 -7.82 16.68
N LEU A 274 5.46 -7.61 15.37
CA LEU A 274 5.97 -8.51 14.35
C LEU A 274 7.45 -8.20 14.01
N PRO A 275 8.25 -9.21 13.58
CA PRO A 275 9.64 -9.00 13.19
C PRO A 275 9.76 -7.95 12.08
N THR A 276 10.55 -6.90 12.33
CA THR A 276 10.83 -5.88 11.31
C THR A 276 11.71 -6.50 10.22
N ARG A 277 11.21 -6.46 8.97
CA ARG A 277 11.98 -6.77 7.77
C ARG A 277 11.79 -5.57 6.84
N GLU A 278 12.86 -4.90 6.46
CA GLU A 278 12.74 -3.92 5.37
C GLU A 278 12.63 -4.67 4.05
N PRO A 279 11.70 -4.29 3.16
CA PRO A 279 11.67 -4.83 1.80
C PRO A 279 12.98 -4.47 1.08
N LEU A 280 13.48 -5.40 0.26
CA LEU A 280 14.70 -5.18 -0.53
C LEU A 280 14.47 -4.01 -1.51
N LYS A 281 15.39 -3.04 -1.50
CA LYS A 281 15.35 -1.84 -2.36
C LYS A 281 16.35 -1.90 -3.50
N GLU A 282 17.44 -2.65 -3.32
CA GLU A 282 18.51 -2.78 -4.29
C GLU A 282 19.29 -4.09 -4.13
N LEU A 283 19.87 -4.55 -5.24
CA LEU A 283 20.87 -5.62 -5.26
C LEU A 283 22.27 -4.98 -5.34
N THR A 284 23.23 -5.52 -4.60
CA THR A 284 24.62 -5.01 -4.55
C THR A 284 25.62 -6.17 -4.62
N ASN A 285 26.89 -5.86 -4.86
CA ASN A 285 27.98 -6.86 -4.86
C ASN A 285 28.19 -7.57 -3.52
N ALA A 286 27.54 -7.13 -2.43
CA ALA A 286 27.60 -7.75 -1.11
C ALA A 286 26.37 -8.63 -0.79
N ALA A 287 25.38 -8.70 -1.69
CA ALA A 287 24.26 -9.62 -1.56
C ALA A 287 24.68 -11.06 -1.93
N THR A 288 23.94 -12.05 -1.43
CA THR A 288 24.17 -13.48 -1.67
C THR A 288 22.89 -14.17 -2.15
N GLY A 289 22.99 -15.41 -2.62
CA GLY A 289 21.87 -16.16 -3.18
C GLY A 289 21.47 -15.75 -4.60
N VAL A 290 20.36 -16.31 -5.07
CA VAL A 290 19.87 -16.14 -6.44
C VAL A 290 18.65 -15.21 -6.47
N TRP A 291 18.66 -14.23 -7.35
CA TRP A 291 17.67 -13.16 -7.45
C TRP A 291 17.15 -13.00 -8.87
N VAL A 292 15.88 -12.65 -9.02
CA VAL A 292 15.28 -12.22 -10.28
C VAL A 292 15.01 -10.72 -10.22
N VAL A 293 15.68 -9.99 -11.10
CA VAL A 293 15.49 -8.55 -11.33
C VAL A 293 14.51 -8.38 -12.48
N HIS A 294 13.33 -7.84 -12.19
CA HIS A 294 12.33 -7.48 -13.18
C HIS A 294 12.54 -6.02 -13.59
N THR A 295 12.69 -5.77 -14.88
CA THR A 295 12.75 -4.42 -15.46
C THR A 295 11.40 -4.10 -16.13
N ASN A 296 11.31 -3.02 -16.90
CA ASN A 296 10.08 -2.66 -17.60
C ASN A 296 9.83 -3.52 -18.86
N ASP A 297 10.87 -4.18 -19.39
CA ASP A 297 10.84 -4.91 -20.67
C ASP A 297 11.68 -6.20 -20.67
N SER A 298 12.33 -6.55 -19.56
CA SER A 298 13.16 -7.73 -19.42
C SER A 298 13.13 -8.30 -18.00
N ARG A 299 13.55 -9.56 -17.86
CA ARG A 299 13.86 -10.19 -16.58
C ARG A 299 15.28 -10.73 -16.61
N HIS A 300 16.02 -10.56 -15.53
CA HIS A 300 17.40 -11.02 -15.40
C HIS A 300 17.56 -11.83 -14.11
N ARG A 301 18.13 -13.02 -14.21
CA ARG A 301 18.49 -13.85 -13.07
C ARG A 301 19.94 -13.56 -12.70
N PHE A 302 20.18 -13.17 -11.46
CA PHE A 302 21.49 -12.94 -10.88
C PHE A 302 21.77 -14.08 -9.90
N ASP A 303 22.75 -14.91 -10.20
CA ASP A 303 23.30 -15.86 -9.23
C ASP A 303 24.57 -15.24 -8.65
N LEU A 304 24.47 -14.74 -7.41
CA LEU A 304 25.56 -14.04 -6.74
C LEU A 304 26.56 -15.00 -6.06
N GLU A 305 26.25 -16.31 -6.02
CA GLU A 305 27.16 -17.34 -5.50
C GLU A 305 28.01 -17.92 -6.64
N ALA A 306 27.40 -18.15 -7.81
CA ALA A 306 28.10 -18.52 -9.04
C ALA A 306 28.76 -17.32 -9.75
N HIS A 307 28.48 -16.09 -9.33
CA HIS A 307 28.84 -14.85 -10.04
C HIS A 307 28.41 -14.86 -11.52
N THR A 308 27.13 -15.15 -11.78
CA THR A 308 26.56 -15.13 -13.14
C THR A 308 25.31 -14.28 -13.25
N VAL A 309 25.01 -13.85 -14.47
CA VAL A 309 23.75 -13.22 -14.84
C VAL A 309 23.26 -13.75 -16.19
N GLU A 310 22.00 -14.14 -16.25
CA GLU A 310 21.31 -14.58 -17.48
C GLU A 310 20.02 -13.77 -17.70
N GLN A 311 19.64 -13.53 -18.96
CA GLN A 311 18.34 -12.94 -19.27
C GLN A 311 17.28 -14.05 -19.33
N ILE A 312 16.24 -13.94 -18.51
CA ILE A 312 15.11 -14.88 -18.51
C ILE A 312 14.22 -14.55 -19.72
N PRO A 313 13.93 -15.51 -20.63
CA PRO A 313 13.02 -15.28 -21.74
C PRO A 313 11.58 -15.07 -21.27
N GLU A 314 10.84 -14.19 -21.97
CA GLU A 314 9.38 -14.18 -21.82
C GLU A 314 8.75 -15.36 -22.57
N PRO A 315 7.69 -16.01 -22.04
CA PRO A 315 7.13 -17.24 -22.60
C PRO A 315 6.77 -17.19 -24.10
N ASP A 316 6.39 -16.01 -24.61
CA ASP A 316 5.98 -15.79 -26.01
C ASP A 316 7.03 -15.05 -26.87
N THR A 317 8.22 -14.75 -26.35
CA THR A 317 9.27 -14.07 -27.16
C THR A 317 10.05 -15.05 -28.04
N GLN A 318 9.99 -14.86 -29.36
CA GLN A 318 10.80 -15.64 -30.30
C GLN A 318 12.30 -15.40 -30.10
N ALA A 319 12.99 -16.45 -29.63
CA ALA A 319 14.40 -16.83 -29.81
C ALA A 319 15.35 -15.80 -30.47
N SER A 320 15.52 -14.63 -29.85
CA SER A 320 16.43 -13.57 -30.29
C SER A 320 17.17 -12.85 -29.15
N ALA A 321 16.71 -13.00 -27.90
CA ALA A 321 17.53 -12.72 -26.73
C ALA A 321 18.60 -13.81 -26.60
N SER A 322 19.86 -13.41 -26.45
CA SER A 322 20.96 -14.34 -26.23
C SER A 322 20.77 -15.06 -24.89
N HIS A 323 20.49 -16.37 -24.94
CA HIS A 323 20.40 -17.28 -23.79
C HIS A 323 21.76 -17.56 -23.13
N GLU A 324 22.67 -16.59 -23.17
CA GLU A 324 24.04 -16.72 -22.71
C GLU A 324 24.09 -16.42 -21.20
N VAL A 325 24.56 -17.40 -20.43
CA VAL A 325 24.93 -17.19 -19.02
C VAL A 325 26.26 -16.43 -19.03
N LEU A 326 26.23 -15.17 -18.60
CA LEU A 326 27.41 -14.31 -18.56
C LEU A 326 28.02 -14.31 -17.16
N ARG A 327 29.34 -14.23 -17.05
CA ARG A 327 30.03 -13.96 -15.78
C ARG A 327 29.72 -12.53 -15.35
N LEU A 328 29.15 -12.37 -14.16
CA LEU A 328 28.92 -11.08 -13.52
C LEU A 328 30.24 -10.58 -12.93
N GLN A 329 30.67 -9.39 -13.35
CA GLN A 329 31.90 -8.75 -12.84
C GLN A 329 31.57 -7.78 -11.70
N THR A 330 30.63 -6.87 -11.95
CA THR A 330 30.20 -5.85 -10.98
C THR A 330 28.74 -5.46 -11.19
N ILE A 331 28.01 -5.28 -10.10
CA ILE A 331 26.76 -4.52 -10.05
C ILE A 331 27.14 -3.07 -9.72
N GLU A 332 26.98 -2.17 -10.69
CA GLU A 332 27.24 -0.74 -10.49
C GLU A 332 26.00 -0.04 -9.91
N ARG A 333 24.82 -0.51 -10.30
CA ARG A 333 23.50 -0.05 -9.84
C ARG A 333 22.46 -1.12 -10.12
N CYS A 334 21.71 -1.55 -9.11
CA CYS A 334 20.54 -2.40 -9.30
C CYS A 334 19.48 -2.04 -8.26
N ARG A 335 18.95 -0.81 -8.35
CA ARG A 335 17.98 -0.25 -7.41
C ARG A 335 16.60 -0.14 -8.04
N ILE A 336 15.57 -0.53 -7.29
CA ILE A 336 14.17 -0.44 -7.70
C ILE A 336 13.79 1.03 -7.95
N GLY A 337 13.08 1.29 -9.05
CA GLY A 337 12.75 2.65 -9.52
C GLY A 337 13.86 3.33 -10.34
N GLU A 338 15.04 2.72 -10.48
CA GLU A 338 16.14 3.24 -11.31
C GLU A 338 16.47 2.30 -12.49
N ARG A 339 17.19 2.80 -13.50
CA ARG A 339 17.79 1.93 -14.52
C ARG A 339 18.95 1.15 -13.90
N GLY A 340 19.01 -0.15 -14.14
CA GLY A 340 20.13 -0.99 -13.74
C GLY A 340 21.37 -0.78 -14.60
N MET A 341 22.53 -0.95 -13.98
CA MET A 341 23.87 -0.90 -14.58
C MET A 341 24.72 -2.02 -13.98
N TRP A 342 25.26 -2.90 -14.80
CA TRP A 342 26.18 -3.95 -14.36
C TRP A 342 27.13 -4.33 -15.48
N THR A 343 28.33 -4.80 -15.14
CA THR A 343 29.34 -5.24 -16.10
C THR A 343 29.43 -6.77 -16.10
N THR A 344 29.50 -7.34 -17.30
CA THR A 344 29.55 -8.79 -17.54
C THR A 344 30.70 -9.17 -18.47
N GLU A 345 31.02 -10.45 -18.53
CA GLU A 345 32.01 -11.04 -19.42
C GLU A 345 31.45 -12.39 -19.93
N THR A 346 31.72 -12.77 -21.18
CA THR A 346 31.33 -14.10 -21.67
C THR A 346 32.18 -15.18 -21.01
N LEU A 347 31.73 -16.43 -20.95
CA LEU A 347 32.53 -17.51 -20.33
C LEU A 347 33.79 -17.89 -21.16
N GLU A 348 33.90 -17.40 -22.39
CA GLU A 348 35.04 -17.64 -23.29
C GLU A 348 36.35 -16.94 -22.86
N PRO A 349 37.53 -17.57 -23.05
CA PRO A 349 38.84 -16.96 -22.81
C PRO A 349 39.08 -15.69 -23.64
N HIS A 350 39.77 -14.71 -23.06
CA HIS A 350 40.12 -13.43 -23.69
C HIS A 350 38.93 -12.57 -24.16
N SER A 351 37.75 -12.80 -23.60
CA SER A 351 36.59 -11.97 -23.88
C SER A 351 36.71 -10.57 -23.27
N VAL A 352 35.90 -9.64 -23.78
CA VAL A 352 35.92 -8.23 -23.40
C VAL A 352 34.73 -7.95 -22.48
N GLN A 353 34.99 -7.29 -21.35
CA GLN A 353 33.95 -6.84 -20.43
C GLN A 353 32.93 -5.94 -21.15
N ARG A 354 31.65 -6.25 -20.99
CA ARG A 354 30.51 -5.52 -21.56
C ARG A 354 29.72 -4.87 -20.43
N ARG A 355 29.46 -3.57 -20.54
CA ARG A 355 28.60 -2.84 -19.61
C ARG A 355 27.15 -2.92 -20.11
N HIS A 356 26.27 -3.50 -19.31
CA HIS A 356 24.83 -3.57 -19.57
C HIS A 356 24.11 -2.39 -18.89
N GLN A 357 23.09 -1.86 -19.56
CA GLN A 357 22.17 -0.85 -19.03
C GLN A 357 20.74 -1.29 -19.33
N SER A 358 19.92 -1.41 -18.28
CA SER A 358 18.52 -1.85 -18.42
C SER A 358 17.54 -0.69 -18.56
N THR A 359 16.25 -1.03 -18.73
CA THR A 359 15.14 -0.13 -18.38
C THR A 359 14.97 -0.04 -16.85
N ILE A 360 13.94 0.66 -16.39
CA ILE A 360 13.66 0.84 -14.95
C ILE A 360 13.40 -0.50 -14.28
N ILE A 361 14.09 -0.77 -13.17
CA ILE A 361 13.87 -1.94 -12.33
C ILE A 361 12.54 -1.78 -11.59
N ARG A 362 11.61 -2.70 -11.85
CA ARG A 362 10.27 -2.77 -11.25
C ARG A 362 10.29 -3.58 -9.96
N HIS A 363 10.99 -4.72 -9.94
CA HIS A 363 11.08 -5.61 -8.78
C HIS A 363 12.44 -6.28 -8.66
N ILE A 364 12.81 -6.65 -7.44
CA ILE A 364 13.92 -7.57 -7.16
C ILE A 364 13.37 -8.61 -6.17
N VAL A 365 13.26 -9.86 -6.61
CA VAL A 365 12.67 -10.96 -5.83
C VAL A 365 13.64 -12.13 -5.73
N PRO A 366 13.64 -12.93 -4.66
CA PRO A 366 14.45 -14.15 -4.61
C PRO A 366 13.97 -15.12 -5.70
N ASP A 367 14.90 -15.80 -6.37
CA ASP A 367 14.54 -16.90 -7.26
C ASP A 367 13.99 -18.06 -6.43
N GLY A 368 12.70 -18.38 -6.60
CA GLY A 368 12.00 -19.41 -5.82
C GLY A 368 12.43 -20.84 -6.16
N ARG A 369 13.42 -21.02 -7.04
CA ARG A 369 14.06 -22.31 -7.33
C ARG A 369 15.19 -22.56 -6.32
N PRO A 370 15.34 -23.77 -5.77
CA PRO A 370 16.54 -24.11 -5.00
C PRO A 370 17.77 -23.93 -5.90
N SER A 371 18.87 -23.43 -5.32
CA SER A 371 20.19 -23.41 -5.96
C SER A 371 20.58 -24.84 -6.36
N THR A 372 21.03 -24.98 -7.62
CA THR A 372 21.32 -26.27 -8.28
C THR A 372 22.73 -26.76 -8.02
#